data_AF-A0A382H5U3-F1
#
_entry.id   AF-A0A382H5U3-F1
#
_cell.length_a   1.000
_cell.length_b   1.000
_cell.length_c   1.000
_cell.angle_alpha   90.00
_cell.angle_beta   90.00
_cell.angle_gamma   90.00
#
_symmetry.space_group_name_H-M   'P 1'
#
loop_
_entity.id
_entity.type
_entity.pdbx_description
1 polymer ?
#
loop_
_entity_poly.entity_id
_entity_poly.type
_entity_poly.pdbx_seq_one_letter_code
_entity_poly.pdbx_strand_id
1 'polypeptide(L)'
;MVLSIIHGTVGLRIIPFLNMQDSLKIVTWFFIALLAALPIIPIILRSKGFENETIDWFSWAGYISLGFFMLTFMAVITKDLIYLVIG
;
A
#
# COMPACT_ATOMS: atom_id res chain seq x y z
N MET A 1 -9.05 -7.19 -5.06
CA MET A 1 -9.90 -6.90 -3.88
C MET A 1 -9.06 -6.66 -2.62
N VAL A 2 -8.26 -7.63 -2.15
CA VAL A 2 -7.47 -7.50 -0.90
C VAL A 2 -6.46 -6.34 -0.92
N LEU A 3 -5.68 -6.18 -2.00
CA LEU A 3 -4.71 -5.08 -2.15
C LEU A 3 -5.34 -3.69 -1.99
N SER A 4 -6.51 -3.48 -2.61
CA SER A 4 -7.25 -2.21 -2.54
C SER A 4 -7.76 -1.92 -1.13
N ILE A 5 -8.17 -2.95 -0.38
CA ILE A 5 -8.62 -2.80 1.02
C ILE A 5 -7.43 -2.37 1.88
N ILE A 6 -6.30 -3.07 1.82
CA ILE A 6 -5.11 -2.76 2.63
C ILE A 6 -4.65 -1.31 2.36
N HIS A 7 -4.42 -0.96 1.09
CA HIS A 7 -3.91 0.36 0.73
C HIS A 7 -4.94 1.47 0.97
N GLY A 8 -6.22 1.19 0.69
CA GLY A 8 -7.32 2.13 0.89
C GLY A 8 -7.54 2.46 2.37
N THR A 9 -7.57 1.45 3.25
CA THR A 9 -7.72 1.66 4.70
C THR A 9 -6.56 2.49 5.27
N VAL A 10 -5.31 2.19 4.86
CA VAL A 10 -4.14 2.97 5.28
C VAL A 10 -4.24 4.41 4.77
N GLY A 11 -4.57 4.62 3.49
CA GLY A 11 -4.74 5.95 2.91
C GLY A 11 -5.83 6.78 3.62
N LEU A 12 -6.99 6.18 3.87
CA LEU A 12 -8.10 6.82 4.59
C LEU A 12 -7.75 7.17 6.04
N ARG A 13 -6.83 6.43 6.67
CA ARG A 13 -6.41 6.67 8.05
C ARG A 13 -5.25 7.64 8.20
N ILE A 14 -4.44 7.85 7.16
CA ILE A 14 -3.29 8.74 7.24
C ILE A 14 -3.58 10.09 6.57
N ILE A 15 -4.08 10.08 5.32
CA ILE A 15 -4.19 11.29 4.48
C ILE A 15 -4.99 12.43 5.15
N PRO A 16 -6.15 12.18 5.79
CA PRO A 16 -6.92 13.27 6.42
C PRO A 16 -6.17 13.98 7.55
N PHE A 17 -5.21 13.31 8.19
CA PHE A 17 -4.46 13.85 9.34
C PHE A 17 -3.19 14.59 8.95
N LEU A 18 -2.79 14.57 7.66
CA LEU A 18 -1.58 15.22 7.19
C LEU A 18 -1.71 16.75 7.02
N ASN A 19 -2.88 17.35 7.29
CA ASN A 19 -3.17 18.78 7.14
C ASN A 19 -2.65 19.40 5.82
N MET A 20 -2.76 18.63 4.72
CA MET A 20 -2.27 19.02 3.40
C MET A 20 -3.34 19.77 2.58
N GLN A 21 -2.89 20.56 1.61
CA GLN A 21 -3.75 21.10 0.54
C GLN A 21 -4.45 19.99 -0.24
N ASP A 22 -5.67 20.23 -0.70
CA ASP A 22 -6.47 19.22 -1.41
C ASP A 22 -5.81 18.69 -2.69
N SER A 23 -5.10 19.53 -3.45
CA SER A 23 -4.31 19.08 -4.62
C SER A 23 -3.26 18.04 -4.24
N LEU A 24 -2.58 18.20 -3.09
CA LEU A 24 -1.59 17.24 -2.61
C LEU A 24 -2.23 15.96 -2.09
N LYS A 25 -3.45 16.02 -1.54
CA LYS A 25 -4.21 14.81 -1.16
C LYS A 25 -4.51 13.95 -2.38
N ILE A 26 -4.94 14.56 -3.49
CA ILE A 26 -5.21 13.85 -4.76
C ILE A 26 -3.94 13.19 -5.30
N VAL A 27 -2.82 13.92 -5.31
CA VAL A 27 -1.52 13.37 -5.73
C VAL A 27 -1.11 12.19 -4.84
N THR A 28 -1.29 12.30 -3.52
CA THR A 28 -1.00 11.21 -2.59
C THR A 28 -1.84 9.97 -2.87
N TRP A 29 -3.15 10.13 -3.13
CA TRP A 29 -4.02 9.03 -3.53
C TRP A 29 -3.56 8.34 -4.82
N PHE A 30 -3.10 9.11 -5.80
CA PHE A 30 -2.52 8.57 -7.03
C PHE A 30 -1.26 7.75 -6.75
N PHE A 31 -0.36 8.24 -5.88
CA PHE A 31 0.83 7.51 -5.47
C PHE A 31 0.48 6.20 -4.74
N ILE A 32 -0.52 6.21 -3.85
CA ILE A 32 -0.98 4.98 -3.18
C ILE A 32 -1.49 3.96 -4.19
N ALA A 33 -2.26 4.38 -5.20
CA ALA A 33 -2.74 3.48 -6.25
C ALA A 33 -1.59 2.87 -7.06
N LEU A 34 -0.57 3.68 -7.38
CA LEU A 34 0.63 3.21 -8.09
C LEU A 34 1.43 2.20 -7.25
N LEU A 35 1.62 2.48 -5.97
CA LEU A 35 2.29 1.58 -5.02
C LEU A 35 1.51 0.26 -4.84
N ALA A 36 0.18 0.32 -4.81
CA ALA A 36 -0.66 -0.88 -4.75
C ALA A 36 -0.53 -1.77 -6.01
N ALA A 37 -0.30 -1.17 -7.17
CA ALA A 37 -0.09 -1.90 -8.42
C ALA A 37 1.34 -2.43 -8.59
N LEU A 38 2.32 -1.80 -7.92
CA LEU A 38 3.73 -2.12 -8.03
C LEU A 38 4.08 -3.61 -7.84
N PRO A 39 3.57 -4.34 -6.82
CA PRO A 39 3.87 -5.77 -6.66
C PRO A 39 3.24 -6.66 -7.75
N ILE A 40 2.22 -6.18 -8.47
CA ILE A 40 1.51 -6.98 -9.50
C ILE A 40 2.34 -7.07 -10.79
N ILE A 41 3.03 -5.98 -11.14
CA ILE A 41 3.87 -5.88 -12.34
C ILE A 41 4.90 -7.04 -12.43
N PRO A 42 5.77 -7.26 -11.43
CA PRO A 42 6.77 -8.34 -11.49
C PRO A 42 6.14 -9.73 -11.48
N ILE A 43 5.00 -9.93 -10.79
CA ILE A 43 4.28 -11.21 -10.79
C ILE A 43 3.81 -11.55 -12.21
N ILE A 44 3.21 -10.58 -12.92
CA ILE A 44 2.77 -10.79 -14.30
C ILE A 44 3.96 -11.04 -15.22
N LEU A 45 5.03 -10.26 -15.11
CA LEU A 45 6.20 -10.43 -15.97
C LEU A 45 6.88 -11.79 -15.76
N ARG A 46 7.06 -12.22 -14.51
CA ARG A 46 7.61 -13.55 -14.20
C ARG A 46 6.69 -14.68 -14.67
N SER A 47 5.37 -14.52 -14.58
CA SER A 47 4.43 -15.52 -15.09
C SER A 47 4.54 -15.76 -16.61
N LYS A 48 5.10 -14.80 -17.34
CA LYS A 48 5.37 -14.87 -18.79
C LYS A 48 6.79 -15.35 -19.11
N GLY A 49 7.58 -15.74 -18.11
CA GLY A 49 8.96 -16.20 -18.28
C GLY A 49 10.01 -15.09 -18.38
N PHE A 50 9.66 -13.83 -18.06
CA PHE A 50 10.66 -12.77 -17.98
C PHE A 50 11.37 -12.80 -16.63
N GLU A 51 12.68 -13.02 -16.66
CA GLU A 51 13.56 -12.96 -15.50
C GLU A 51 14.79 -12.11 -15.85
N ASN A 52 14.90 -10.95 -15.21
CA ASN A 52 16.03 -10.04 -15.37
C ASN A 52 16.16 -9.12 -14.14
N GLU A 53 17.31 -8.47 -14.01
CA GLU A 53 17.63 -7.59 -12.88
C GLU A 53 16.63 -6.43 -12.71
N THR A 54 16.04 -5.93 -13.80
CA THR A 54 15.03 -4.87 -13.72
C THR A 54 13.76 -5.37 -13.02
N ILE A 55 13.30 -6.57 -13.37
CA ILE A 55 12.15 -7.21 -12.71
C ILE A 55 12.45 -7.51 -11.25
N ASP A 56 13.70 -7.83 -10.91
CA ASP A 56 14.11 -8.06 -9.52
C ASP A 56 14.05 -6.78 -8.69
N TRP A 57 14.51 -5.64 -9.24
CA TRP A 57 14.34 -4.33 -8.61
C TRP A 57 12.87 -3.94 -8.43
N PHE A 58 12.03 -4.15 -9.44
CA PHE A 58 10.59 -3.91 -9.32
C PHE A 58 9.92 -4.84 -8.30
N SER A 59 10.35 -6.10 -8.23
CA SER A 59 9.91 -7.06 -7.21
C SER A 59 10.26 -6.58 -5.81
N TRP A 60 11.51 -6.16 -5.61
CA TRP A 60 11.98 -5.65 -4.33
C TRP A 60 11.17 -4.43 -3.88
N ALA A 61 11.01 -3.44 -4.75
CA ALA A 61 10.24 -2.24 -4.45
C ALA A 61 8.75 -2.56 -4.18
N GLY A 62 8.15 -3.43 -5.00
CA GLY A 62 6.76 -3.88 -4.83
C GLY A 62 6.53 -4.60 -3.51
N TYR A 63 7.43 -5.50 -3.11
CA TYR A 63 7.31 -6.27 -1.86
C TYR A 63 7.59 -5.42 -0.62
N ILE A 64 8.54 -4.49 -0.67
CA ILE A 64 8.75 -3.53 0.43
C ILE A 64 7.52 -2.64 0.60
N SER A 65 6.97 -2.12 -0.50
CA SER A 65 5.75 -1.32 -0.46
C SER A 65 4.59 -2.11 0.16
N LEU A 66 4.34 -3.33 -0.33
CA LEU A 66 3.30 -4.20 0.21
C LEU A 66 3.50 -4.49 1.70
N GLY A 67 4.74 -4.80 2.11
CA GLY A 67 5.09 -5.03 3.50
C GLY A 67 4.81 -3.82 4.39
N PHE A 68 5.22 -2.63 3.97
CA PHE A 68 4.95 -1.38 4.68
C PHE A 68 3.45 -1.13 4.86
N PHE A 69 2.66 -1.25 3.78
CA PHE A 69 1.21 -1.07 3.84
C PHE A 69 0.53 -2.14 4.69
N MET A 70 0.98 -3.39 4.62
CA MET A 70 0.44 -4.47 5.45
C MET A 70 0.71 -4.25 6.93
N LEU A 71 1.94 -3.88 7.31
CA LEU A 71 2.30 -3.58 8.70
C LEU A 71 1.48 -2.40 9.24
N THR A 72 1.34 -1.34 8.44
CA THR A 72 0.55 -0.17 8.81
C THR A 72 -0.94 -0.51 8.96
N PHE A 73 -1.48 -1.32 8.04
CA PHE A 73 -2.85 -1.82 8.12
C PHE A 73 -3.08 -2.61 9.41
N MET A 74 -2.17 -3.54 9.74
CA MET A 74 -2.25 -4.32 10.98
C MET A 74 -2.18 -3.42 12.22
N ALA A 75 -1.32 -2.39 12.22
CA ALA A 75 -1.23 -1.43 13.32
C ALA A 75 -2.54 -0.65 13.50
N VAL A 76 -3.16 -0.19 12.41
CA VAL A 76 -4.46 0.49 12.43
C VAL A 76 -5.56 -0.41 12.99
N ILE A 77 -5.68 -1.64 12.48
CA ILE A 77 -6.69 -2.60 12.93
C ILE A 77 -6.49 -2.94 14.41
N THR A 78 -5.24 -3.21 14.82
CA THR A 78 -4.92 -3.49 16.22
C THR A 78 -5.32 -2.33 17.13
N LYS A 79 -5.00 -1.09 16.74
CA LYS A 79 -5.40 0.11 17.46
C LYS A 79 -6.93 0.18 17.60
N ASP A 80 -7.66 -0.02 16.52
CA ASP A 80 -9.13 0.05 16.52
C ASP A 80 -9.75 -1.07 17.39
N LEU A 81 -9.17 -2.29 17.39
CA LEU A 81 -9.59 -3.38 18.26
C LEU A 81 -9.33 -3.08 19.74
N ILE A 82 -8.19 -2.48 20.08
CA ILE A 82 -7.89 -2.08 21.47
C ILE A 82 -8.91 -1.05 21.96
N TYR A 83 -9.24 -0.05 21.14
CA TYR A 83 -10.28 0.92 21.50
C TYR A 83 -11.66 0.29 21.68
N LEU A 84 -11.99 -0.74 20.90
CA LEU A 84 -13.24 -1.49 21.05
C LEU A 84 -13.31 -2.31 22.34
N VAL A 85 -12.17 -2.80 22.84
CA VAL A 85 -12.10 -3.63 24.06
C VAL A 85 -12.09 -2.77 25.33
N ILE A 86 -11.45 -1.60 25.28
CA ILE A 86 -11.25 -0.72 26.44
C ILE A 86 -12.36 0.35 26.56
N GLY A 87 -12.95 0.75 25.43
CA GLY A 87 -14.08 1.69 25.37
C GLY A 87 -15.42 1.01 25.57
#